data_AF-A0A835HND7-F1
#
_entry.id   AF-A0A835HND7-F1
#
_cell.length_a   1.000
_cell.length_b   1.000
_cell.length_c   1.000
_cell.angle_alpha   90.00
_cell.angle_beta   90.00
_cell.angle_gamma   90.00
#
_symmetry.space_group_name_H-M   'P 1'
#
loop_
_entity.id
_entity.type
_entity.pdbx_description
1 polymer ?
#
loop_
_entity_poly.entity_id
_entity_poly.type
_entity_poly.pdbx_seq_one_letter_code
_entity_poly.pdbx_strand_id
1 'polypeptide(L)'
;RHCGQAVGARQINMLGIHMQRSWIITGVTALVLTPTYILTTPILKLFHQSANVSELAGRYSIWVIPQLFAYALNFPMHKFLQSHSKVWAITVICLVALLFHILLNWVLVIKFGHGLVGDAIAGNISWAFVVVAQMLYVVFGCFPDSWTGFSMLAFNSLVGFVKLSLSSAVMLCLDIWYATALILMVGHLKHPEIAVDAISTCLNSQVWALNIATGFSAAARCSSRCRLAIMGCFCEHRVYYLFGLPISILLGYKFEFGVQGIWSGILGGCLLQTVMLLFITIRTNWQKEALQAELRVKTWGGPSKSLNLQKTCHNAHLGVDEAYLSVHLCKFT
;
A
#
# COMPACT_ATOMS: atom_id res chain seq x y z
N ARG A 1 0.32 -8.07 0.35
CA ARG A 1 0.05 -9.30 1.15
C ARG A 1 0.68 -10.52 0.51
N HIS A 2 0.27 -10.91 -0.70
CA HIS A 2 0.80 -12.08 -1.41
C HIS A 2 2.34 -12.14 -1.48
N CYS A 3 3.03 -11.05 -1.86
CA CYS A 3 4.50 -11.06 -1.91
C CYS A 3 5.16 -11.33 -0.54
N GLY A 4 4.64 -10.74 0.55
CA GLY A 4 5.17 -10.98 1.89
C GLY A 4 4.93 -12.41 2.40
N GLN A 5 3.79 -13.01 2.02
CA GLN A 5 3.50 -14.41 2.31
C GLN A 5 4.38 -15.36 1.49
N ALA A 6 4.59 -15.07 0.20
CA ALA A 6 5.48 -15.83 -0.69
C ALA A 6 6.95 -15.79 -0.23
N VAL A 7 7.44 -14.63 0.22
CA VAL A 7 8.78 -14.51 0.82
C VAL A 7 8.86 -15.30 2.13
N GLY A 8 7.86 -15.17 3.01
CA GLY A 8 7.79 -15.96 4.25
C GLY A 8 7.72 -17.47 4.00
N ALA A 9 7.16 -17.87 2.86
CA ALA A 9 7.05 -19.24 2.38
C ALA A 9 8.29 -19.80 1.69
N ARG A 10 9.31 -18.98 1.45
CA ARG A 10 10.42 -19.28 0.53
C ARG A 10 9.96 -19.63 -0.90
N GLN A 11 8.80 -19.12 -1.34
CA GLN A 11 8.27 -19.26 -2.70
C GLN A 11 8.56 -18.02 -3.57
N ILE A 12 9.84 -17.71 -3.67
CA ILE A 12 10.36 -16.52 -4.37
C ILE A 12 10.03 -16.55 -5.88
N ASN A 13 9.91 -17.75 -6.46
CA ASN A 13 9.52 -17.98 -7.85
C ASN A 13 8.11 -17.53 -8.24
N MET A 14 7.20 -17.38 -7.28
CA MET A 14 5.84 -16.92 -7.56
C MET A 14 5.70 -15.40 -7.53
N LEU A 15 6.73 -14.66 -7.11
CA LEU A 15 6.68 -13.20 -6.95
C LEU A 15 6.38 -12.48 -8.27
N GLY A 16 7.05 -12.84 -9.37
CA GLY A 16 6.79 -12.25 -10.68
C GLY A 16 5.38 -12.55 -11.20
N ILE A 17 4.88 -13.78 -10.97
CA ILE A 17 3.51 -14.17 -11.33
C ILE A 17 2.48 -13.37 -10.51
N HIS A 18 2.71 -13.16 -9.22
CA HIS A 18 1.85 -12.33 -8.38
C HIS A 18 1.87 -10.86 -8.78
N MET A 19 3.01 -10.33 -9.23
CA MET A 19 3.11 -8.98 -9.77
C MET A 19 2.26 -8.86 -11.06
N GLN A 20 2.40 -9.80 -11.99
CA GLN A 20 1.60 -9.82 -13.23
C GLN A 20 0.10 -9.96 -12.96
N ARG A 21 -0.31 -10.83 -12.03
CA ARG A 21 -1.71 -10.92 -11.55
C ARG A 21 -2.22 -9.58 -11.06
N SER A 22 -1.39 -8.90 -10.27
CA SER A 22 -1.74 -7.59 -9.73
C SER A 22 -1.91 -6.55 -10.83
N TRP A 23 -1.02 -6.51 -11.84
CA TRP A 23 -1.16 -5.63 -13.01
C TRP A 23 -2.47 -5.86 -13.78
N ILE A 24 -2.86 -7.12 -13.98
CA ILE A 24 -4.13 -7.44 -14.64
C ILE A 24 -5.30 -6.88 -13.83
N ILE A 25 -5.32 -7.15 -12.52
CA ILE A 25 -6.42 -6.72 -11.64
C ILE A 25 -6.47 -5.19 -11.51
N THR A 26 -5.33 -4.54 -11.27
CA THR A 26 -5.27 -3.07 -11.14
C THR A 26 -5.53 -2.39 -12.48
N GLY A 27 -5.10 -2.97 -13.61
CA GLY A 27 -5.39 -2.46 -14.95
C GLY A 27 -6.88 -2.54 -15.30
N VAL A 28 -7.55 -3.67 -15.01
CA VAL A 28 -9.00 -3.79 -15.17
C VAL A 28 -9.73 -2.83 -14.24
N THR A 29 -9.26 -2.66 -13.00
CA THR A 29 -9.85 -1.70 -12.06
C THR A 29 -9.70 -0.26 -12.56
N ALA A 30 -8.52 0.12 -13.08
CA ALA A 30 -8.29 1.42 -13.70
C ALA A 30 -9.23 1.66 -14.89
N LEU A 31 -9.44 0.65 -15.73
CA LEU A 31 -10.39 0.72 -16.84
C LEU A 31 -11.83 0.94 -16.35
N VAL A 32 -12.27 0.20 -15.33
CA VAL A 32 -13.61 0.36 -14.72
C VAL A 32 -13.79 1.74 -14.08
N LEU A 33 -12.72 2.34 -13.56
CA LEU A 33 -12.76 3.68 -12.98
C LEU A 33 -12.67 4.80 -14.02
N THR A 34 -12.18 4.53 -15.23
CA THR A 34 -11.99 5.56 -16.27
C THR A 34 -13.27 6.36 -16.60
N PRO A 35 -14.48 5.75 -16.68
CA PRO A 35 -15.71 6.50 -16.88
C PRO A 35 -15.96 7.59 -15.83
N THR A 36 -15.56 7.41 -14.56
CA THR A 36 -15.76 8.45 -13.53
C THR A 36 -14.86 9.67 -13.76
N TYR A 37 -13.67 9.46 -14.36
CA TYR A 37 -12.78 10.54 -14.76
C TYR A 37 -13.36 11.33 -15.94
N ILE A 38 -13.87 10.62 -16.96
CA ILE A 38 -14.50 11.23 -18.13
C ILE A 38 -15.77 12.01 -17.74
N LEU A 39 -16.58 11.44 -16.84
CA LEU A 39 -17.85 12.02 -16.39
C LEU A 39 -17.70 12.93 -15.17
N THR A 40 -16.48 13.38 -14.82
CA THR A 40 -16.26 14.21 -13.63
C THR A 40 -17.09 15.50 -13.66
N THR A 41 -17.16 16.23 -14.78
CA THR A 41 -17.99 17.44 -14.88
C THR A 41 -19.48 17.20 -14.62
N PRO A 42 -20.18 16.28 -15.31
CA PRO A 42 -21.59 16.03 -15.04
C PRO A 42 -21.82 15.46 -13.64
N ILE A 43 -20.91 14.64 -13.10
CA ILE A 43 -21.00 14.14 -11.72
C ILE A 43 -20.94 15.30 -10.72
N LEU A 44 -20.00 16.23 -10.88
CA LEU A 44 -19.89 17.38 -9.97
C LEU A 44 -21.08 18.34 -10.07
N LYS A 45 -21.59 18.56 -11.29
CA LYS A 45 -22.83 19.32 -11.50
C LYS A 45 -24.04 18.63 -10.84
N LEU A 46 -24.10 17.29 -10.86
CA LEU A 46 -25.12 16.52 -10.14
C LEU A 46 -25.03 16.70 -8.62
N PHE A 47 -23.83 16.86 -8.08
CA PHE A 47 -23.59 17.23 -6.67
C PHE A 47 -23.72 18.74 -6.39
N HIS A 48 -24.33 19.50 -7.30
CA HIS A 48 -24.59 20.94 -7.16
C HIS A 48 -23.32 21.79 -6.98
N GLN A 49 -22.18 21.34 -7.50
CA GLN A 49 -20.96 22.17 -7.56
C GLN A 49 -21.08 23.25 -8.64
N SER A 50 -20.37 24.37 -8.45
CA SER A 50 -20.40 25.47 -9.40
C SER A 50 -19.90 25.03 -10.79
N ALA A 51 -20.43 25.65 -11.85
CA ALA A 51 -20.08 25.30 -13.22
C ALA A 51 -18.58 25.43 -13.48
N ASN A 52 -17.96 26.53 -13.02
CA ASN A 52 -16.53 26.79 -13.18
C ASN A 52 -15.67 25.69 -12.52
N VAL A 53 -15.94 25.34 -11.26
CA VAL A 53 -15.20 24.29 -10.55
C VAL A 53 -15.40 22.93 -11.22
N SER A 54 -16.63 22.60 -11.62
CA SER A 54 -16.96 21.33 -12.27
C SER A 54 -16.29 21.15 -13.63
N GLU A 55 -16.18 22.23 -14.40
CA GLU A 55 -15.52 22.24 -15.71
C GLU A 55 -14.00 22.17 -15.58
N LEU A 56 -13.42 22.91 -14.63
CA LEU A 56 -11.98 22.86 -14.36
C LEU A 56 -11.55 21.47 -13.88
N ALA A 57 -12.28 20.91 -12.91
CA ALA A 57 -12.01 19.58 -12.37
C ALA A 57 -12.21 18.49 -13.43
N GLY A 58 -13.26 18.56 -14.24
CA GLY A 58 -13.46 17.58 -15.30
C GLY A 58 -12.42 17.65 -16.40
N ARG A 59 -11.99 18.87 -16.78
CA ARG A 59 -10.88 19.03 -17.73
C ARG A 59 -9.61 18.39 -17.18
N TYR A 60 -9.22 18.69 -15.94
CA TYR A 60 -8.04 18.10 -15.33
C TYR A 60 -8.14 16.58 -15.22
N SER A 61 -9.30 16.07 -14.76
CA SER A 61 -9.57 14.64 -14.61
C SER A 61 -9.32 13.85 -15.89
N ILE A 62 -9.77 14.36 -17.04
CA ILE A 62 -9.50 13.73 -18.34
C ILE A 62 -8.01 13.68 -18.65
N TRP A 63 -7.28 14.77 -18.40
CA TRP A 63 -5.84 14.83 -18.67
C TRP A 63 -5.01 13.91 -17.77
N VAL A 64 -5.47 13.56 -16.57
CA VAL A 64 -4.75 12.65 -15.65
C VAL A 64 -5.16 11.18 -15.80
N ILE A 65 -5.99 10.81 -16.78
CA ILE A 65 -6.32 9.40 -17.05
C ILE A 65 -5.06 8.53 -17.27
N PRO A 66 -4.01 8.94 -18.02
CA PRO A 66 -2.81 8.13 -18.18
C PRO A 66 -2.11 7.83 -16.85
N GLN A 67 -2.11 8.77 -15.92
CA GLN A 67 -1.58 8.60 -14.56
C GLN A 67 -2.31 7.48 -13.79
N LEU A 68 -3.61 7.29 -13.99
CA LEU A 68 -4.37 6.18 -13.39
C LEU A 68 -3.80 4.81 -13.79
N PHE A 69 -3.45 4.64 -15.07
CA PHE A 69 -2.83 3.40 -15.56
C PHE A 69 -1.37 3.27 -15.14
N ALA A 70 -0.63 4.37 -15.02
CA ALA A 70 0.72 4.36 -14.48
C ALA A 70 0.72 3.86 -13.01
N TYR A 71 -0.25 4.27 -12.20
CA TYR A 71 -0.43 3.74 -10.84
C TYR A 71 -0.71 2.23 -10.83
N ALA A 72 -1.57 1.76 -11.74
CA ALA A 72 -1.88 0.34 -11.86
C ALA A 72 -0.63 -0.52 -12.10
N LEU A 73 0.35 0.01 -12.84
CA LEU A 73 1.63 -0.65 -13.09
C LEU A 73 2.66 -0.46 -11.98
N ASN A 74 2.78 0.77 -11.45
CA ASN A 74 3.79 1.14 -10.46
C ASN A 74 3.61 0.41 -9.13
N PHE A 75 2.39 0.35 -8.57
CA PHE A 75 2.21 -0.23 -7.22
C PHE A 75 2.61 -1.71 -7.12
N PRO A 76 2.27 -2.58 -8.08
CA PRO A 76 2.76 -3.95 -8.09
C PRO A 76 4.28 -4.07 -8.22
N MET A 77 4.92 -3.31 -9.11
CA MET A 77 6.38 -3.31 -9.28
C MET A 77 7.09 -2.85 -8.02
N HIS A 78 6.61 -1.77 -7.43
CA HIS A 78 7.14 -1.23 -6.19
C HIS A 78 7.09 -2.29 -5.07
N LYS A 79 5.98 -3.05 -4.96
CA LYS A 79 5.86 -4.14 -3.99
C LYS A 79 6.74 -5.35 -4.32
N PHE A 80 6.93 -5.68 -5.59
CA PHE A 80 7.89 -6.71 -6.01
C PHE A 80 9.31 -6.34 -5.58
N LEU A 81 9.76 -5.12 -5.90
CA LEU A 81 11.09 -4.62 -5.52
C LEU A 81 11.27 -4.50 -4.00
N GLN A 82 10.23 -4.06 -3.27
CA GLN A 82 10.24 -4.08 -1.80
C GLN A 82 10.41 -5.50 -1.24
N SER A 83 9.75 -6.50 -1.84
CA SER A 83 9.85 -7.89 -1.38
C SER A 83 11.24 -8.50 -1.58
N HIS A 84 11.98 -8.00 -2.58
CA HIS A 84 13.40 -8.31 -2.80
C HIS A 84 14.36 -7.44 -2.00
N SER A 85 13.86 -6.60 -1.08
CA SER A 85 14.66 -5.61 -0.34
C SER A 85 15.45 -4.64 -1.24
N LYS A 86 15.00 -4.41 -2.47
CA LYS A 86 15.61 -3.47 -3.44
C LYS A 86 15.01 -2.06 -3.32
N VAL A 87 14.73 -1.64 -2.09
CA VAL A 87 14.09 -0.34 -1.81
C VAL A 87 15.01 0.82 -2.23
N TRP A 88 16.33 0.67 -2.13
CA TRP A 88 17.29 1.69 -2.57
C TRP A 88 17.13 2.05 -4.05
N ALA A 89 16.85 1.08 -4.92
CA ALA A 89 16.70 1.31 -6.36
C ALA A 89 15.43 2.13 -6.64
N ILE A 90 14.35 1.80 -5.93
CA ILE A 90 13.11 2.59 -5.94
C ILE A 90 13.40 4.02 -5.49
N THR A 91 14.14 4.21 -4.39
CA THR A 91 14.50 5.54 -3.87
C THR A 91 15.25 6.37 -4.89
N VAL A 92 16.28 5.81 -5.54
CA VAL A 92 17.05 6.51 -6.58
C VAL A 92 16.15 6.90 -7.76
N ILE A 93 15.32 5.98 -8.25
CA ILE A 93 14.38 6.27 -9.35
C ILE A 93 13.42 7.40 -8.95
N CYS A 94 12.86 7.36 -7.75
CA CYS A 94 11.96 8.41 -7.25
C CYS A 94 12.65 9.77 -7.08
N LEU A 95 13.91 9.82 -6.62
CA LEU A 95 14.65 11.07 -6.50
C LEU A 95 14.92 11.70 -7.87
N VAL A 96 15.34 10.89 -8.85
CA VAL A 96 15.54 11.37 -10.23
C VAL A 96 14.22 11.83 -10.83
N ALA A 97 13.14 11.05 -10.64
CA ALA A 97 11.80 11.42 -11.09
C ALA A 97 11.31 12.74 -10.48
N LEU A 98 11.62 13.01 -9.21
CA LEU A 98 11.26 14.26 -8.54
C LEU A 98 11.99 15.46 -9.15
N LEU A 99 13.31 15.35 -9.38
CA LEU A 99 14.08 16.41 -10.04
C LEU A 99 13.55 16.68 -11.45
N PHE A 100 13.25 15.62 -12.19
CA PHE A 100 12.66 15.70 -13.51
C PHE A 100 11.26 16.34 -13.48
N HIS A 101 10.42 15.99 -12.50
CA HIS A 101 9.09 16.55 -12.31
C HIS A 101 9.11 18.05 -12.00
N ILE A 102 10.05 18.49 -11.14
CA ILE A 102 10.26 19.91 -10.83
C ILE A 102 10.63 20.68 -12.11
N LEU A 103 11.57 20.15 -12.89
CA LEU A 103 11.98 20.75 -14.16
C LEU A 103 10.82 20.84 -15.15
N LEU A 104 10.06 19.75 -15.31
CA LEU A 104 8.90 19.72 -16.21
C LEU A 104 7.83 20.73 -15.79
N ASN A 105 7.54 20.86 -14.50
CA ASN A 105 6.60 21.86 -14.01
C ASN A 105 7.10 23.29 -14.28
N TRP A 106 8.38 23.56 -14.03
CA TRP A 106 8.94 24.87 -14.36
C TRP A 106 8.81 25.20 -15.85
N VAL A 107 9.08 24.24 -16.74
CA VAL A 107 8.94 24.45 -18.19
C VAL A 107 7.48 24.57 -18.62
N LEU A 108 6.64 23.59 -18.29
CA LEU A 108 5.27 23.49 -18.84
C LEU A 108 4.31 24.49 -18.17
N VAL A 109 4.42 24.69 -16.86
CA VAL A 109 3.51 25.55 -16.11
C VAL A 109 4.00 27.00 -16.10
N ILE A 110 5.25 27.23 -15.74
CA ILE A 110 5.78 28.60 -15.55
C ILE A 110 6.26 29.20 -16.88
N LYS A 111 7.12 28.50 -17.63
CA LYS A 111 7.74 29.04 -18.84
C LYS A 111 6.75 29.12 -20.01
N PHE A 112 5.99 28.05 -20.25
CA PHE A 112 5.02 27.99 -21.35
C PHE A 112 3.61 28.45 -20.95
N GLY A 113 3.29 28.56 -19.67
CA GLY A 113 1.99 29.06 -19.22
C GLY A 113 0.82 28.11 -19.47
N HIS A 114 1.05 26.80 -19.61
CA HIS A 114 -0.02 25.83 -19.87
C HIS A 114 -0.92 25.55 -18.65
N GLY A 115 -0.63 26.18 -17.50
CA GLY A 115 -1.43 26.12 -16.28
C GLY A 115 -1.72 24.67 -15.85
N LEU A 116 -3.00 24.42 -15.53
CA LEU A 116 -3.49 23.12 -15.04
C LEU A 116 -3.26 21.95 -16.02
N VAL A 117 -3.33 22.21 -17.32
CA VAL A 117 -3.06 21.17 -18.34
C VAL A 117 -1.57 20.87 -18.40
N GLY A 118 -0.71 21.89 -18.26
CA GLY A 118 0.74 21.72 -18.16
C GLY A 118 1.16 20.85 -16.98
N ASP A 119 0.55 21.08 -15.82
CA ASP A 119 0.76 20.30 -14.60
C ASP A 119 0.36 18.82 -14.80
N ALA A 120 -0.83 18.56 -15.37
CA ALA A 120 -1.27 17.20 -15.67
C ALA A 120 -0.32 16.46 -16.63
N ILE A 121 0.17 17.15 -17.67
CA ILE A 121 1.15 16.60 -18.62
C ILE A 121 2.47 16.29 -17.91
N ALA A 122 2.98 17.22 -17.10
CA ALA A 122 4.20 17.02 -16.31
C ALA A 122 4.07 15.80 -15.39
N GLY A 123 2.93 15.65 -14.73
CA GLY A 123 2.58 14.50 -13.89
C GLY A 123 2.60 13.19 -14.68
N ASN A 124 1.90 13.12 -15.81
CA ASN A 124 1.87 11.93 -16.66
C ASN A 124 3.26 11.51 -17.14
N ILE A 125 4.07 12.45 -17.61
CA ILE A 125 5.45 12.18 -18.08
C ILE A 125 6.31 11.66 -16.93
N SER A 126 6.19 12.25 -15.73
CA SER A 126 6.95 11.84 -14.55
C SER A 126 6.58 10.43 -14.09
N TRP A 127 5.29 10.10 -14.09
CA TRP A 127 4.82 8.75 -13.79
C TRP A 127 5.23 7.72 -14.84
N ALA A 128 5.19 8.09 -16.12
CA ALA A 128 5.69 7.25 -17.20
C ALA A 128 7.18 6.94 -17.02
N PHE A 129 7.99 7.94 -16.66
CA PHE A 129 9.40 7.76 -16.34
C PHE A 129 9.60 6.75 -15.20
N VAL A 130 8.87 6.90 -14.08
CA VAL A 130 8.98 5.97 -12.93
C VAL A 130 8.63 4.54 -13.34
N VAL A 131 7.53 4.35 -14.07
CA VAL A 131 7.07 3.03 -14.52
C VAL A 131 8.09 2.39 -15.46
N VAL A 132 8.57 3.13 -16.46
CA VAL A 132 9.56 2.62 -17.42
C VAL A 132 10.86 2.28 -16.70
N ALA A 133 11.39 3.17 -15.85
CA ALA A 133 12.62 2.93 -15.12
C ALA A 133 12.53 1.70 -14.19
N GLN A 134 11.43 1.55 -13.46
CA GLN A 134 11.20 0.35 -12.64
C GLN A 134 11.07 -0.91 -13.48
N MET A 135 10.37 -0.85 -14.62
CA MET A 135 10.21 -2.00 -15.50
C MET A 135 11.56 -2.43 -16.11
N LEU A 136 12.37 -1.48 -16.57
CA LEU A 136 13.72 -1.76 -17.04
C LEU A 136 14.58 -2.38 -15.94
N TYR A 137 14.49 -1.87 -14.70
CA TYR A 137 15.21 -2.45 -13.57
C TYR A 137 14.73 -3.87 -13.22
N VAL A 138 13.43 -4.18 -13.34
CA VAL A 138 12.92 -5.55 -13.14
C VAL A 138 13.39 -6.50 -14.24
N VAL A 139 13.38 -6.05 -15.50
CA VAL A 139 13.76 -6.89 -16.65
C VAL A 139 15.28 -7.09 -16.72
N PHE A 140 16.06 -6.04 -16.56
CA PHE A 140 17.53 -6.08 -16.67
C PHE A 140 18.26 -6.33 -15.35
N GLY A 141 17.62 -6.07 -14.21
CA GLY A 141 18.21 -6.29 -12.88
C GLY A 141 18.38 -7.75 -12.47
N CYS A 142 18.21 -8.68 -13.42
CA CYS A 142 18.44 -10.12 -13.29
C CYS A 142 17.84 -10.70 -12.00
N PHE A 143 16.52 -10.85 -11.97
CA PHE A 143 15.81 -11.61 -10.94
C PHE A 143 15.47 -13.04 -11.44
N PRO A 144 16.46 -13.90 -11.78
CA PRO A 144 16.22 -15.14 -12.51
C PRO A 144 15.26 -16.09 -11.78
N ASP A 145 15.32 -16.08 -10.45
CA ASP A 145 14.48 -16.95 -9.63
C ASP A 145 13.04 -16.45 -9.50
N SER A 146 12.73 -15.19 -9.83
CA SER A 146 11.44 -14.54 -9.50
C SER A 146 10.75 -13.90 -10.69
N TRP A 147 11.52 -13.52 -11.71
CA TRP A 147 11.06 -12.94 -12.96
C TRP A 147 11.65 -13.73 -14.12
N THR A 148 10.83 -14.62 -14.68
CA THR A 148 11.16 -15.43 -15.86
C THR A 148 10.50 -14.90 -17.14
N GLY A 149 10.03 -13.66 -17.11
CA GLY A 149 9.24 -13.04 -18.17
C GLY A 149 7.72 -13.16 -17.97
N PHE A 150 6.96 -12.75 -18.98
CA PHE A 150 5.50 -12.82 -18.96
C PHE A 150 5.02 -14.28 -18.97
N SER A 151 3.97 -14.57 -18.21
CA SER A 151 3.47 -15.94 -18.05
C SER A 151 1.95 -16.00 -18.04
N MET A 152 1.39 -16.99 -18.73
CA MET A 152 -0.06 -17.27 -18.73
C MET A 152 -0.57 -17.71 -17.34
N LEU A 153 0.31 -18.15 -16.44
CA LEU A 153 -0.04 -18.42 -15.04
C LEU A 153 -0.57 -17.18 -14.31
N ALA A 154 -0.30 -15.98 -14.83
CA ALA A 154 -0.84 -14.74 -14.31
C ALA A 154 -2.37 -14.63 -14.45
N PHE A 155 -2.99 -15.36 -15.38
CA PHE A 155 -4.46 -15.36 -15.55
C PHE A 155 -5.17 -16.39 -14.65
N ASN A 156 -4.43 -17.26 -13.99
CA ASN A 156 -5.00 -18.28 -13.11
C ASN A 156 -5.31 -17.72 -11.71
N SER A 157 -6.41 -18.20 -11.14
CA SER A 157 -6.83 -17.94 -9.74
C SER A 157 -7.02 -16.45 -9.40
N LEU A 158 -7.40 -15.61 -10.38
CA LEU A 158 -7.63 -14.17 -10.18
C LEU A 158 -8.71 -13.88 -9.14
N VAL A 159 -9.81 -14.63 -9.13
CA VAL A 159 -10.92 -14.43 -8.18
C VAL A 159 -10.46 -14.55 -6.71
N GLY A 160 -9.64 -15.58 -6.42
CA GLY A 160 -9.06 -15.75 -5.08
C GLY A 160 -8.14 -14.59 -4.69
N PHE A 161 -7.36 -14.09 -5.65
CA PHE A 161 -6.47 -12.95 -5.46
C PHE A 161 -7.27 -11.67 -5.17
N VAL A 162 -8.33 -11.40 -5.95
CA VAL A 162 -9.25 -10.27 -5.78
C VAL A 162 -9.93 -10.31 -4.41
N LYS A 163 -10.46 -11.47 -4.01
CA LYS A 163 -11.12 -11.64 -2.70
C LYS A 163 -10.20 -11.26 -1.54
N LEU A 164 -8.92 -11.62 -1.63
CA LEU A 164 -7.95 -11.27 -0.59
C LEU A 164 -7.55 -9.79 -0.64
N SER A 165 -7.40 -9.21 -1.83
CA SER A 165 -7.04 -7.79 -2.00
C SER A 165 -8.18 -6.83 -1.67
N LEU A 166 -9.44 -7.23 -1.86
CA LEU A 166 -10.62 -6.39 -1.64
C LEU A 166 -10.65 -5.79 -0.23
N SER A 167 -10.35 -6.59 0.79
CA SER A 167 -10.28 -6.10 2.18
C SER A 167 -9.23 -4.98 2.37
N SER A 168 -8.11 -5.03 1.65
CA SER A 168 -7.08 -3.98 1.72
C SER A 168 -7.49 -2.75 0.93
N ALA A 169 -8.18 -2.94 -0.19
CA ALA A 169 -8.68 -1.86 -1.03
C ALA A 169 -9.76 -1.05 -0.30
N VAL A 170 -10.76 -1.72 0.28
CA VAL A 170 -11.82 -1.05 1.06
C VAL A 170 -11.24 -0.26 2.22
N MET A 171 -10.28 -0.84 2.93
CA MET A 171 -9.56 -0.18 4.02
C MET A 171 -8.90 1.12 3.54
N LEU A 172 -8.06 1.07 2.50
CA LEU A 172 -7.43 2.28 1.96
C LEU A 172 -8.45 3.32 1.44
N CYS A 173 -9.57 2.87 0.86
CA CYS A 173 -10.62 3.79 0.44
C CYS A 173 -11.26 4.51 1.62
N LEU A 174 -11.51 3.80 2.73
CA LEU A 174 -12.07 4.41 3.94
C LEU A 174 -11.09 5.43 4.54
N ASP A 175 -9.78 5.13 4.60
CA ASP A 175 -8.78 6.12 5.05
C ASP A 175 -8.82 7.41 4.20
N ILE A 176 -8.86 7.27 2.86
CA ILE A 176 -8.92 8.42 1.95
C ILE A 176 -10.25 9.17 2.09
N TRP A 177 -11.37 8.46 2.18
CA TRP A 177 -12.69 9.08 2.33
C TRP A 177 -12.86 9.79 3.67
N TYR A 178 -12.26 9.28 4.75
CA TYR A 178 -12.20 9.95 6.03
C TYR A 178 -11.47 11.29 5.92
N ALA A 179 -10.28 11.29 5.29
CA ALA A 179 -9.52 12.51 5.05
C ALA A 179 -10.32 13.53 4.19
N THR A 180 -10.98 13.07 3.13
CA THR A 180 -11.84 13.93 2.30
C THR A 180 -13.01 14.49 3.09
N ALA A 181 -13.66 13.69 3.94
CA ALA A 181 -14.76 14.16 4.79
C ALA A 181 -14.30 15.25 5.77
N LEU A 182 -13.10 15.10 6.37
CA LEU A 182 -12.50 16.12 7.22
C LEU A 182 -12.25 17.43 6.46
N ILE A 183 -11.64 17.36 5.27
CA ILE A 183 -11.38 18.54 4.44
C ILE A 183 -12.69 19.24 4.07
N LEU A 184 -13.72 18.49 3.67
CA LEU A 184 -15.03 19.04 3.34
C LEU A 184 -15.69 19.72 4.54
N MET A 185 -15.57 19.16 5.74
CA MET A 185 -16.07 19.82 6.96
C MET A 185 -15.32 21.13 7.21
N VAL A 186 -13.99 21.08 7.27
CA VAL A 186 -13.15 22.26 7.51
C VAL A 186 -13.41 23.38 6.50
N GLY A 187 -13.74 23.03 5.25
CA GLY A 187 -14.17 23.96 4.20
C GLY A 187 -15.47 24.74 4.47
N HIS A 188 -16.23 24.41 5.52
CA HIS A 188 -17.42 25.14 5.96
C HIS A 188 -17.16 26.09 7.15
N LEU A 189 -15.92 26.21 7.63
CA LEU A 189 -15.58 27.17 8.69
C LEU A 189 -15.54 28.61 8.14
N LYS A 190 -15.61 29.60 9.04
CA LYS A 190 -15.65 31.04 8.69
C LYS A 190 -14.46 31.51 7.82
N HIS A 191 -13.31 30.85 7.95
CA HIS A 191 -12.10 31.11 7.15
C HIS A 191 -11.63 29.81 6.47
N PRO A 192 -12.37 29.33 5.44
CA PRO A 192 -12.20 27.98 4.93
C PRO A 192 -10.87 27.77 4.22
N GLU A 193 -10.34 28.80 3.55
CA GLU A 193 -9.05 28.71 2.84
C GLU A 193 -7.89 28.38 3.78
N ILE A 194 -7.73 29.17 4.85
CA ILE A 194 -6.68 28.98 5.85
C ILE A 194 -6.89 27.64 6.58
N ALA A 195 -8.15 27.32 6.89
CA ALA A 195 -8.49 26.13 7.64
C ALA A 195 -8.23 24.84 6.82
N VAL A 196 -8.65 24.83 5.55
CA VAL A 196 -8.43 23.72 4.61
C VAL A 196 -6.94 23.53 4.33
N ASP A 197 -6.19 24.62 4.19
CA ASP A 197 -4.74 24.55 3.98
C ASP A 197 -4.01 23.97 5.21
N ALA A 198 -4.39 24.44 6.41
CA ALA A 198 -3.85 23.93 7.66
C ALA A 198 -4.15 22.43 7.84
N ILE A 199 -5.41 22.00 7.66
CA ILE A 199 -5.76 20.58 7.83
C ILE A 199 -5.11 19.70 6.75
N SER A 200 -5.04 20.17 5.50
CA SER A 200 -4.37 19.46 4.40
C SER A 200 -2.89 19.26 4.69
N THR A 201 -2.20 20.29 5.16
CA THR A 201 -0.80 20.23 5.57
C THR A 201 -0.60 19.22 6.71
N CYS A 202 -1.49 19.26 7.71
CA CYS A 202 -1.45 18.33 8.83
C CYS A 202 -1.71 16.87 8.42
N LEU A 203 -2.73 16.61 7.60
CA LEU A 203 -3.03 15.27 7.06
C LEU A 203 -1.86 14.74 6.24
N ASN A 204 -1.24 15.59 5.41
CA ASN A 204 -0.05 15.22 4.66
C ASN A 204 1.10 14.84 5.62
N SER A 205 1.38 15.65 6.65
CA SER A 205 2.42 15.32 7.65
C SER A 205 2.16 13.98 8.36
N GLN A 206 0.90 13.64 8.64
CA GLN A 206 0.51 12.36 9.22
C GLN A 206 0.77 11.19 8.27
N VAL A 207 0.46 11.34 6.98
CA VAL A 207 0.76 10.34 5.94
C VAL A 207 2.27 10.09 5.84
N TRP A 208 3.09 11.13 5.94
CA TRP A 208 4.55 10.99 5.97
C TRP A 208 5.03 10.19 7.19
N ALA A 209 4.51 10.49 8.39
CA ALA A 209 4.83 9.74 9.59
C ALA A 209 4.45 8.25 9.47
N LEU A 210 3.28 7.95 8.89
CA LEU A 210 2.84 6.58 8.63
C LEU A 210 3.72 5.86 7.60
N ASN A 211 4.12 6.56 6.53
CA ASN A 211 5.02 6.01 5.51
C ASN A 211 6.40 5.68 6.08
N ILE A 212 6.93 6.51 6.99
CA ILE A 212 8.18 6.25 7.71
C ILE A 212 8.02 5.01 8.61
N ALA A 213 6.95 4.93 9.40
CA ALA A 213 6.68 3.80 10.29
C ALA A 213 6.51 2.47 9.52
N THR A 214 5.81 2.50 8.39
CA THR A 214 5.66 1.34 7.50
C THR A 214 6.96 0.98 6.79
N GLY A 215 7.80 1.97 6.45
CA GLY A 215 9.16 1.77 5.94
C GLY A 215 10.05 0.99 6.92
N PHE A 216 10.09 1.39 8.19
CA PHE A 216 10.80 0.65 9.25
C PHE A 216 10.22 -0.77 9.44
N SER A 217 8.89 -0.89 9.43
CA SER A 217 8.22 -2.18 9.55
C SER A 217 8.53 -3.12 8.40
N ALA A 218 8.67 -2.61 7.17
CA ALA A 218 9.06 -3.37 5.98
C ALA A 218 10.54 -3.81 6.05
N ALA A 219 11.43 -2.95 6.56
CA ALA A 219 12.84 -3.30 6.78
C ALA A 219 13.02 -4.44 7.81
N ALA A 220 12.14 -4.52 8.81
CA ALA A 220 12.22 -5.50 9.89
C ALA A 220 11.88 -6.96 9.52
N ARG A 221 11.66 -7.32 8.23
CA ARG A 221 11.40 -8.70 7.71
C ARG A 221 10.32 -9.52 8.45
N CYS A 222 9.44 -8.89 9.20
CA CYS A 222 8.50 -9.60 10.09
C CYS A 222 7.20 -9.92 9.33
N SER A 223 7.18 -10.98 8.52
CA SER A 223 6.00 -11.38 7.72
C SER A 223 4.84 -11.97 8.56
N SER A 224 5.06 -12.25 9.85
CA SER A 224 4.10 -12.90 10.75
C SER A 224 2.96 -11.98 11.25
N ARG A 225 3.06 -10.66 11.04
CA ARG A 225 2.07 -9.67 11.54
C ARG A 225 0.81 -9.48 10.67
N CYS A 226 0.60 -10.32 9.66
CA CYS A 226 -0.43 -10.08 8.64
C CYS A 226 -1.88 -10.09 9.16
N ARG A 227 -2.23 -10.89 10.18
CA ARG A 227 -3.62 -10.99 10.68
C ARG A 227 -3.94 -9.87 11.67
N LEU A 228 -2.98 -9.53 12.54
CA LEU A 228 -3.13 -8.43 13.49
C LEU A 228 -3.12 -7.06 12.81
N ALA A 229 -2.36 -6.89 11.74
CA ALA A 229 -2.41 -5.66 10.93
C ALA A 229 -3.82 -5.40 10.36
N ILE A 230 -4.55 -6.46 9.98
CA ILE A 230 -5.92 -6.34 9.44
C ILE A 230 -6.91 -6.01 10.56
N MET A 231 -6.87 -6.78 11.65
CA MET A 231 -7.77 -6.56 12.78
C MET A 231 -7.52 -5.20 13.41
N GLY A 232 -6.24 -4.85 13.55
CA GLY A 232 -5.78 -3.53 13.94
C GLY A 232 -6.40 -2.48 13.05
N CYS A 233 -6.11 -2.50 11.74
CA CYS A 233 -6.59 -1.50 10.79
C CYS A 233 -8.12 -1.37 10.76
N PHE A 234 -8.89 -2.45 10.83
CA PHE A 234 -10.36 -2.35 10.98
C PHE A 234 -10.81 -1.67 12.28
N CYS A 235 -10.06 -1.83 13.37
CA CYS A 235 -10.31 -1.10 14.60
C CYS A 235 -9.94 0.38 14.48
N GLU A 236 -8.86 0.71 13.76
CA GLU A 236 -8.47 2.10 13.47
C GLU A 236 -9.62 2.85 12.80
N HIS A 237 -10.16 2.27 11.73
CA HIS A 237 -11.28 2.84 10.99
C HIS A 237 -12.53 2.99 11.85
N ARG A 238 -12.90 1.97 12.63
CA ARG A 238 -14.07 2.08 13.54
C ARG A 238 -13.89 3.21 14.55
N VAL A 239 -12.70 3.39 15.11
CA VAL A 239 -12.44 4.43 16.09
C VAL A 239 -12.48 5.82 15.45
N TYR A 240 -11.88 6.01 14.28
CA TYR A 240 -11.92 7.30 13.58
C TYR A 240 -13.33 7.72 13.18
N TYR A 241 -14.15 6.80 12.65
CA TYR A 241 -15.50 7.12 12.21
C TYR A 241 -16.51 7.23 13.36
N LEU A 242 -16.39 6.40 14.41
CA LEU A 242 -17.35 6.40 15.53
C LEU A 242 -17.02 7.42 16.62
N PHE A 243 -15.75 7.72 16.83
CA PHE A 243 -15.31 8.63 17.91
C PHE A 243 -14.57 9.85 17.36
N GLY A 244 -13.61 9.65 16.46
CA GLY A 244 -12.83 10.76 15.90
C GLY A 244 -13.70 11.81 15.20
N LEU A 245 -14.50 11.39 14.21
CA LEU A 245 -15.34 12.28 13.41
C LEU A 245 -16.40 13.00 14.26
N PRO A 246 -17.17 12.33 15.14
CA PRO A 246 -18.15 13.02 15.98
C PRO A 246 -17.52 13.99 16.98
N ILE A 247 -16.36 13.65 17.56
CA ILE A 247 -15.63 14.56 18.47
C ILE A 247 -15.11 15.77 17.69
N SER A 248 -14.56 15.57 16.49
CA SER A 248 -14.11 16.67 15.63
C SER A 248 -15.25 17.62 15.27
N ILE A 249 -16.45 17.09 14.94
CA ILE A 249 -17.65 17.91 14.68
C ILE A 249 -18.08 18.65 15.95
N LEU A 250 -18.16 17.96 17.08
CA LEU A 250 -18.59 18.52 18.34
C LEU A 250 -17.67 19.67 18.78
N LEU A 251 -16.36 19.46 18.79
CA LEU A 251 -15.37 20.45 19.21
C LEU A 251 -15.21 21.57 18.18
N GLY A 252 -15.24 21.25 16.88
CA GLY A 252 -15.06 22.22 15.80
C GLY A 252 -16.21 23.21 15.67
N TYR A 253 -17.45 22.74 15.77
CA TYR A 253 -18.64 23.57 15.52
C TYR A 253 -19.41 23.93 16.79
N LYS A 254 -19.71 22.98 17.69
CA LYS A 254 -20.55 23.26 18.87
C LYS A 254 -19.81 24.07 19.93
N PHE A 255 -18.52 23.78 20.14
CA PHE A 255 -17.66 24.52 21.06
C PHE A 255 -16.87 25.64 20.38
N GLU A 256 -17.10 25.86 19.08
CA GLU A 256 -16.49 26.92 18.27
C GLU A 256 -14.94 26.94 18.28
N PHE A 257 -14.28 25.83 18.61
CA PHE A 257 -12.81 25.73 18.57
C PHE A 257 -12.25 25.63 17.14
N GLY A 258 -13.11 25.60 16.12
CA GLY A 258 -12.72 25.62 14.70
C GLY A 258 -11.72 24.51 14.36
N VAL A 259 -10.60 24.89 13.73
CA VAL A 259 -9.56 23.94 13.29
C VAL A 259 -8.91 23.21 14.48
N GLN A 260 -8.72 23.89 15.62
CA GLN A 260 -8.12 23.29 16.81
C GLN A 260 -9.05 22.23 17.42
N GLY A 261 -10.37 22.48 17.39
CA GLY A 261 -11.38 21.51 17.78
C GLY A 261 -11.40 20.27 16.88
N ILE A 262 -11.31 20.48 15.57
CA ILE A 262 -11.26 19.38 14.60
C ILE A 262 -9.99 18.53 14.79
N TRP A 263 -8.84 19.19 14.96
CA TRP A 263 -7.55 18.53 15.16
C TRP A 263 -7.45 17.74 16.48
N SER A 264 -7.98 18.30 17.57
CA SER A 264 -8.02 17.58 18.85
C SER A 264 -8.87 16.32 18.80
N GLY A 265 -9.97 16.32 18.03
CA GLY A 265 -10.75 15.10 17.76
C GLY A 265 -9.95 14.02 17.01
N ILE A 266 -9.14 14.43 16.03
CA ILE A 266 -8.25 13.51 15.28
C ILE A 266 -7.19 12.92 16.21
N LEU A 267 -6.48 13.76 16.98
CA LEU A 267 -5.47 13.33 17.94
C LEU A 267 -6.03 12.40 19.01
N GLY A 268 -7.23 12.69 19.52
CA GLY A 268 -7.94 11.84 20.46
C GLY A 268 -8.26 10.46 19.86
N GLY A 269 -8.71 10.41 18.60
CA GLY A 269 -8.91 9.18 17.85
C GLY A 269 -7.62 8.37 17.68
N CYS A 270 -6.51 9.02 17.30
CA CYS A 270 -5.20 8.39 17.17
C CYS A 270 -4.70 7.81 18.50
N LEU A 271 -4.91 8.54 19.61
CA LEU A 271 -4.51 8.09 20.94
C LEU A 271 -5.29 6.85 21.37
N LEU A 272 -6.62 6.88 21.22
CA LEU A 272 -7.50 5.75 21.55
C LEU A 272 -7.15 4.52 20.70
N GLN A 273 -6.89 4.71 19.41
CA GLN A 273 -6.39 3.65 18.53
C GLN A 273 -5.08 3.05 19.04
N THR A 274 -4.11 3.90 19.39
CA THR A 274 -2.79 3.44 19.84
C THR A 274 -2.90 2.58 21.09
N VAL A 275 -3.74 2.98 22.04
CA VAL A 275 -4.02 2.21 23.27
C VAL A 275 -4.68 0.87 22.94
N MET A 276 -5.67 0.86 22.05
CA MET A 276 -6.37 -0.36 21.65
C MET A 276 -5.45 -1.36 20.94
N LEU A 277 -4.61 -0.89 20.02
CA LEU A 277 -3.64 -1.73 19.31
C LEU A 277 -2.57 -2.28 20.24
N LEU A 278 -2.09 -1.45 21.16
CA LEU A 278 -1.12 -1.87 22.17
C LEU A 278 -1.71 -2.98 23.05
N PHE A 279 -2.95 -2.81 23.51
CA PHE A 279 -3.67 -3.83 24.28
C PHE A 279 -3.79 -5.15 23.50
N ILE A 280 -4.24 -5.10 22.25
CA ILE A 280 -4.35 -6.30 21.39
C ILE A 280 -2.98 -6.95 21.19
N THR A 281 -1.94 -6.16 20.94
CA THR A 281 -0.56 -6.63 20.71
C THR A 281 -0.01 -7.38 21.93
N ILE A 282 -0.23 -6.83 23.13
CA ILE A 282 0.21 -7.44 24.40
C ILE A 282 -0.56 -8.74 24.68
N ARG A 283 -1.85 -8.81 24.33
CA ARG A 283 -2.71 -9.97 24.61
C ARG A 283 -2.63 -11.09 23.57
N THR A 284 -2.03 -10.84 22.40
CA THR A 284 -1.96 -11.80 21.31
C THR A 284 -0.87 -12.84 21.54
N ASN A 285 -1.20 -14.13 21.44
CA ASN A 285 -0.18 -15.19 21.45
C ASN A 285 0.51 -15.27 20.08
N TRP A 286 1.69 -14.66 20.00
CA TRP A 286 2.48 -14.54 18.78
C TRP A 286 2.97 -15.87 18.22
N GLN A 287 3.20 -16.89 19.07
CA GLN A 287 3.62 -18.21 18.60
C GLN A 287 2.50 -18.90 17.81
N LYS A 288 1.25 -18.80 18.29
CA LYS A 288 0.08 -19.37 17.61
C LYS A 288 -0.17 -18.70 16.26
N GLU A 289 -0.06 -17.37 16.19
CA GLU A 289 -0.27 -16.63 14.93
C GLU A 289 0.83 -16.90 13.91
N ALA A 290 2.09 -17.07 14.35
CA ALA A 290 3.19 -17.45 13.48
C ALA A 290 2.95 -18.83 12.83
N LEU A 291 2.53 -19.82 13.62
CA LEU A 291 2.22 -21.16 13.12
C LEU A 291 1.08 -21.15 12.08
N GLN A 292 0.01 -20.38 12.33
CA GLN A 292 -1.09 -20.26 11.37
C GLN A 292 -0.72 -19.50 10.09
N ALA A 293 0.27 -18.59 10.15
CA ALA A 293 0.80 -17.96 8.94
C ALA A 293 1.56 -18.98 8.07
N GLU A 294 2.34 -19.87 8.68
CA GLU A 294 3.05 -20.95 7.99
C GLU A 294 2.08 -21.95 7.33
N LEU A 295 1.01 -22.34 8.03
CA LEU A 295 0.00 -23.26 7.49
C LEU A 295 -0.75 -22.67 6.28
N ARG A 296 -1.10 -21.39 6.34
CA ARG A 296 -1.71 -20.65 5.22
C ARG A 296 -0.76 -20.41 4.07
N VAL A 297 0.52 -20.66 4.23
CA VAL A 297 1.48 -20.60 3.13
C VAL A 297 1.51 -21.95 2.42
N LYS A 298 1.54 -23.05 3.19
CA LYS A 298 1.57 -24.42 2.66
C LYS A 298 0.35 -24.74 1.81
N THR A 299 -0.83 -24.23 2.16
CA THR A 299 -2.07 -24.47 1.41
C THR A 299 -2.13 -23.78 0.04
N TRP A 300 -1.42 -22.66 -0.16
CA TRP A 300 -1.42 -21.91 -1.42
C TRP A 300 -0.25 -22.27 -2.33
N GLY A 301 0.76 -22.94 -1.78
CA GLY A 301 2.00 -23.28 -2.47
C GLY A 301 1.94 -24.47 -3.42
N GLY A 302 0.81 -25.18 -3.50
CA GLY A 302 0.74 -26.49 -4.17
C GLY A 302 1.62 -27.55 -3.47
N PRO A 303 1.51 -28.83 -3.84
CA PRO A 303 2.32 -29.89 -3.25
C PRO A 303 3.78 -29.74 -3.72
N SER A 304 4.59 -28.99 -2.97
CA SER A 304 6.05 -28.97 -3.17
C SER A 304 6.70 -30.13 -2.39
N LYS A 305 7.84 -30.62 -2.92
CA LYS A 305 8.73 -31.70 -2.43
C LYS A 305 9.19 -31.65 -0.95
N SER A 306 8.59 -30.83 -0.09
CA SER A 306 8.95 -30.70 1.32
C SER A 306 8.68 -31.97 2.14
N LEU A 307 7.82 -32.88 1.66
CA LEU A 307 7.56 -34.15 2.35
C LEU A 307 8.79 -35.08 2.38
N ASN A 308 9.72 -34.93 1.42
CA ASN A 308 10.93 -35.75 1.37
C ASN A 308 12.05 -35.20 2.25
N LEU A 309 12.22 -33.86 2.33
CA LEU A 309 13.26 -33.25 3.20
C LEU A 309 12.96 -33.42 4.69
N GLN A 310 11.69 -33.38 5.09
CA GLN A 310 11.33 -33.59 6.50
C GLN A 310 11.53 -35.06 6.92
N LYS A 311 11.33 -36.01 6.00
CA LYS A 311 11.74 -37.41 6.20
C LYS A 311 13.26 -37.57 6.21
N THR A 312 14.02 -36.81 5.41
CA THR A 312 15.50 -36.87 5.44
C THR A 312 16.06 -36.31 6.74
N CYS A 313 15.51 -35.20 7.27
CA CYS A 313 15.94 -34.65 8.56
C CYS A 313 15.53 -35.53 9.75
N HIS A 314 14.36 -36.18 9.71
CA HIS A 314 13.95 -37.12 10.76
C HIS A 314 14.80 -38.40 10.74
N ASN A 315 15.15 -38.91 9.55
CA ASN A 315 16.05 -40.06 9.42
C ASN A 315 17.52 -39.71 9.68
N ALA A 316 17.95 -38.47 9.43
CA ALA A 316 19.29 -38.00 9.78
C ALA A 316 19.47 -37.81 11.29
N HIS A 317 18.44 -37.40 12.02
CA HIS A 317 18.51 -37.33 13.49
C HIS A 317 18.64 -38.72 14.13
N LEU A 318 17.98 -39.74 13.58
CA LEU A 318 18.11 -41.12 14.06
C LEU A 318 19.45 -41.78 13.67
N GLY A 319 20.09 -41.35 12.58
CA GLY A 319 21.42 -41.84 12.17
C GLY A 319 22.61 -41.16 12.87
N VAL A 320 22.41 -39.99 13.48
CA VAL A 320 23.47 -39.26 14.21
C VAL A 320 23.61 -39.80 15.64
N ASP A 321 22.56 -40.35 16.24
CA ASP A 321 22.61 -40.94 17.59
C ASP A 321 23.39 -42.28 17.62
N GLU A 322 23.35 -43.10 16.56
CA GLU A 322 24.20 -44.32 16.45
C GLU A 322 25.68 -43.99 16.16
N ALA A 323 25.96 -42.90 15.46
CA ALA A 323 27.34 -42.45 15.17
C ALA A 323 28.01 -41.79 16.38
N TYR A 324 27.25 -41.12 17.25
CA TYR A 324 27.79 -40.55 18.50
C TYR A 324 28.07 -41.62 19.57
N LEU A 325 27.30 -42.71 19.60
CA LEU A 325 27.50 -43.79 20.57
C LEU A 325 28.67 -44.73 20.20
N SER A 326 28.99 -44.86 18.91
CA SER A 326 30.12 -45.68 18.43
C SER A 326 31.48 -45.00 18.53
N VAL A 327 31.54 -43.66 18.51
CA VAL A 327 32.79 -42.89 18.66
C VAL A 327 33.21 -42.71 20.13
N HIS A 328 32.26 -42.79 21.08
CA HIS A 328 32.56 -42.64 22.52
C HIS A 328 32.99 -43.94 23.24
N LEU A 329 32.84 -45.11 22.62
CA LEU A 329 33.27 -46.41 23.18
C LEU A 329 34.67 -46.86 22.71
N CYS A 330 35.38 -46.07 21.90
CA CYS A 330 36.74 -46.38 21.44
C CYS A 330 37.83 -45.53 22.13
N LYS A 331 37.51 -44.84 23.24
CA LYS A 331 38.45 -44.00 24.00
C LYS A 331 38.68 -44.39 25.46
N PHE A 332 38.10 -45.49 25.92
CA PHE A 332 38.54 -46.18 27.13
C PHE A 332 38.51 -47.68 26.85
N THR A 333 39.59 -48.34 27.25
CA THR A 333 39.73 -49.78 27.52
C THR A 333 38.45 -50.53 27.81
#